data_AF-A0A2T9XMM3-F1
#
_entry.id   AF-A0A2T9XMM3-F1
#
_cell.length_a   1.000
_cell.length_b   1.000
_cell.length_c   1.000
_cell.angle_alpha   90.00
_cell.angle_beta   90.00
_cell.angle_gamma   90.00
#
_symmetry.space_group_name_H-M   'P 1'
#
loop_
_entity.id
_entity.type
_entity.pdbx_description
1 polymer ?
#
loop_
_entity_poly.entity_id
_entity_poly.type
_entity_poly.pdbx_seq_one_letter_code
_entity_poly.pdbx_strand_id
1 'polypeptide(L)'
;MSVVAYSGRIDATNPYSSSGDFDVAYDHGAEAAIEALLLGHSVSKVAEDHLLLDDGTLLRLVGNEGGCSCGGGDYDLTELNDVDNIITAVEFEVGDGADYFTAYRIFVLAGDKRINLATFEGDDGSGYYGTGYYVMVRRPAAEPGVAADSAGVPR
;
A
#
# COMPACT_ATOMS: atom_id res chain seq x y z
N MET A 1 -2.84 -12.65 -11.06
CA MET A 1 -1.73 -11.88 -10.46
C MET A 1 -1.05 -11.10 -11.56
N SER A 2 -1.43 -9.83 -11.72
CA SER A 2 -0.73 -8.90 -12.61
C SER A 2 0.15 -8.04 -11.72
N VAL A 3 1.47 -8.13 -11.87
CA VAL A 3 2.42 -7.22 -11.21
C VAL A 3 2.85 -6.22 -12.28
N VAL A 4 2.51 -4.94 -12.11
CA VAL A 4 2.93 -3.88 -13.02
C VAL A 4 4.20 -3.26 -12.44
N ALA A 5 5.35 -3.46 -13.12
CA ALA A 5 6.61 -2.82 -12.74
C ALA A 5 6.67 -1.39 -13.32
N TYR A 6 6.86 -0.39 -12.47
CA TYR A 6 7.08 1.00 -12.86
C TYR A 6 8.58 1.33 -12.86
N SER A 7 9.08 2.06 -13.87
CA SER A 7 10.51 2.39 -14.00
C SER A 7 10.73 3.91 -14.06
N GLY A 8 10.98 4.53 -12.91
CA GLY A 8 11.52 5.88 -12.80
C GLY A 8 12.82 5.90 -12.00
N ARG A 9 13.55 7.02 -12.02
CA ARG A 9 14.83 7.21 -11.30
C ARG A 9 14.56 7.99 -10.01
N ILE A 10 15.13 7.50 -8.90
CA ILE A 10 14.89 7.99 -7.54
C ILE A 10 15.82 9.16 -7.17
N ASP A 11 15.24 10.21 -6.60
CA ASP A 11 15.94 11.29 -5.89
C ASP A 11 16.05 10.93 -4.40
N ALA A 12 17.26 10.64 -3.93
CA ALA A 12 17.55 10.27 -2.54
C ALA A 12 17.31 11.39 -1.51
N THR A 13 16.88 12.58 -1.94
CA THR A 13 16.68 13.75 -1.07
C THR A 13 15.22 14.13 -0.84
N ASN A 14 14.27 13.55 -1.58
CA ASN A 14 12.83 13.81 -1.39
C ASN A 14 12.00 12.52 -1.50
N PRO A 15 11.73 11.83 -0.38
CA PRO A 15 11.00 10.56 -0.40
C PRO A 15 9.53 10.67 -0.83
N TYR A 16 9.00 11.88 -1.07
CA TYR A 16 7.59 12.18 -1.38
C TYR A 16 7.37 12.70 -2.83
N SER A 17 8.38 12.65 -3.70
CA SER A 17 8.26 13.10 -5.10
C SER A 17 7.57 12.02 -5.95
N SER A 18 6.35 12.29 -6.42
CA SER A 18 5.52 11.33 -7.16
C SER A 18 5.99 11.12 -8.62
N SER A 19 5.76 9.89 -9.10
CA SER A 19 6.02 9.33 -10.44
C SER A 19 7.46 8.84 -10.71
N GLY A 20 7.81 7.69 -10.14
CA GLY A 20 9.02 6.95 -10.52
C GLY A 20 9.66 6.06 -9.45
N ASP A 21 9.23 6.20 -8.20
CA ASP A 21 9.99 5.73 -7.03
C ASP A 21 9.55 4.40 -6.43
N PHE A 22 8.45 3.81 -6.90
CA PHE A 22 7.88 2.59 -6.33
C PHE A 22 8.26 1.37 -7.16
N ASP A 23 8.82 0.37 -6.49
CA ASP A 23 9.33 -0.87 -7.10
C ASP A 23 8.20 -1.76 -7.62
N VAL A 24 7.08 -1.79 -6.89
CA VAL A 24 5.95 -2.70 -7.12
C VAL A 24 4.64 -1.98 -6.83
N ALA A 25 3.59 -2.30 -7.58
CA ALA A 25 2.22 -1.92 -7.27
C ALA A 25 1.35 -3.18 -7.13
N TYR A 26 0.53 -3.21 -6.08
CA TYR A 26 -0.47 -4.23 -5.81
C TYR A 26 -1.87 -3.63 -5.97
N ASP A 27 -2.72 -4.21 -6.80
CA ASP A 27 -4.13 -3.83 -6.88
C ASP A 27 -4.95 -4.40 -5.70
N HIS A 28 -6.17 -3.92 -5.54
CA HIS A 28 -7.10 -4.35 -4.50
C HIS A 28 -7.37 -5.87 -4.46
N GLY A 29 -7.13 -6.60 -5.55
CA GLY A 29 -7.29 -8.06 -5.63
C GLY A 29 -6.05 -8.83 -5.19
N ALA A 30 -4.93 -8.17 -4.94
CA ALA A 30 -3.68 -8.75 -4.47
C ALA A 30 -3.60 -8.84 -2.93
N GLU A 31 -4.72 -9.17 -2.28
CA GLU A 31 -4.89 -9.21 -0.82
C GLU A 31 -3.77 -9.98 -0.10
N ALA A 32 -3.42 -11.18 -0.58
CA ALA A 32 -2.36 -11.99 0.03
C ALA A 32 -0.97 -11.33 -0.02
N ALA A 33 -0.69 -10.51 -1.04
CA ALA A 33 0.57 -9.79 -1.16
C ALA A 33 0.57 -8.54 -0.27
N ILE A 34 -0.57 -7.85 -0.17
CA ILE A 34 -0.75 -6.71 0.73
C ILE A 34 -0.71 -7.17 2.20
N GLU A 35 -1.33 -8.30 2.52
CA GLU A 35 -1.26 -8.92 3.84
C GLU A 35 0.19 -9.26 4.21
N ALA A 36 0.91 -9.95 3.32
CA ALA A 36 2.31 -10.30 3.56
C ALA A 36 3.24 -9.08 3.71
N LEU A 37 2.86 -7.93 3.13
CA LEU A 37 3.59 -6.67 3.24
C LEU A 37 3.41 -5.99 4.60
N LEU A 38 2.23 -6.14 5.21
CA LEU A 38 1.88 -5.48 6.47
C LEU A 38 2.12 -6.36 7.69
N LEU A 39 1.97 -7.69 7.56
CA LEU A 39 2.14 -8.63 8.66
C LEU A 39 3.54 -8.56 9.27
N GLY A 40 3.58 -8.50 10.61
CA GLY A 40 4.84 -8.46 11.37
C GLY A 40 5.49 -7.08 11.43
N HIS A 41 4.91 -6.08 10.79
CA HIS A 41 5.41 -4.70 10.78
C HIS A 41 4.54 -3.79 11.65
N SER A 42 5.13 -2.67 12.08
CA SER A 42 4.38 -1.55 12.68
C SER A 42 4.45 -0.33 11.76
N VAL A 43 3.47 0.56 11.89
CA VAL A 43 3.49 1.84 11.17
C VAL A 43 4.35 2.81 11.97
N SER A 44 5.43 3.29 11.36
CA SER A 44 6.36 4.23 11.98
C SER A 44 5.98 5.69 11.70
N LYS A 45 5.30 5.94 10.58
CA LYS A 45 4.81 7.27 10.20
C LYS A 45 3.67 7.20 9.20
N VAL A 46 2.69 8.08 9.36
CA VAL A 46 1.63 8.37 8.38
C VAL A 46 1.80 9.80 7.85
N ALA A 47 1.67 10.01 6.55
CA ALA A 47 1.67 11.34 5.93
C ALA A 47 0.88 11.34 4.62
N GLU A 48 -0.18 12.16 4.53
CA GLU A 48 -1.04 12.26 3.33
C GLU A 48 -1.55 10.87 2.89
N ASP A 49 -1.09 10.37 1.75
CA ASP A 49 -1.39 9.06 1.16
C ASP A 49 -0.28 8.02 1.39
N HIS A 50 0.67 8.30 2.30
CA HIS A 50 1.84 7.47 2.56
C HIS A 50 1.85 6.85 3.96
N LEU A 51 2.31 5.59 4.03
CA LEU A 51 2.65 4.87 5.25
C LEU A 51 4.11 4.43 5.21
N LEU A 52 4.88 4.78 6.24
CA LEU A 52 6.22 4.23 6.44
C LEU A 52 6.14 3.11 7.47
N LEU A 53 6.65 1.94 7.12
CA LEU A 53 6.79 0.81 8.04
C LEU A 53 8.07 0.91 8.87
N ASP A 54 8.20 0.09 9.91
CA ASP A 54 9.35 0.06 10.81
C ASP A 54 10.64 -0.45 10.15
N ASP A 55 10.53 -1.25 9.10
CA ASP A 55 11.66 -1.73 8.31
C ASP A 55 12.16 -0.69 7.27
N GLY A 56 11.51 0.46 7.18
CA GLY A 56 11.81 1.52 6.22
C GLY A 56 11.12 1.35 4.86
N THR A 57 10.25 0.35 4.69
CA THR A 57 9.41 0.22 3.50
C THR A 57 8.39 1.35 3.47
N LEU A 58 8.36 2.10 2.37
CA LEU A 58 7.38 3.16 2.13
C LEU A 58 6.26 2.65 1.24
N LEU A 59 5.04 2.80 1.72
CA LEU A 59 3.81 2.51 1.00
C LEU A 59 3.16 3.82 0.59
N ARG A 60 2.57 3.83 -0.60
CA ARG A 60 1.65 4.87 -1.06
C ARG A 60 0.33 4.22 -1.45
N LEU A 61 -0.75 4.69 -0.86
CA LEU A 61 -2.09 4.14 -0.98
C LEU A 61 -2.91 5.08 -1.86
N VAL A 62 -3.32 4.64 -3.04
CA VAL A 62 -4.05 5.46 -4.00
C VAL A 62 -5.31 4.73 -4.46
N GLY A 63 -6.42 5.43 -4.56
CA GLY A 63 -7.61 4.86 -5.18
C GLY A 63 -7.43 4.71 -6.70
N ASN A 64 -8.28 3.91 -7.33
CA ASN A 64 -8.29 3.77 -8.78
C ASN A 64 -8.68 5.09 -9.45
N GLU A 65 -7.98 5.47 -10.52
CA GLU A 65 -8.36 6.57 -11.40
C GLU A 65 -8.94 5.97 -12.69
N GLY A 66 -10.26 5.96 -12.81
CA GLY A 66 -10.99 5.42 -13.95
C GLY A 66 -10.90 6.29 -15.20
N GLY A 67 -10.60 7.58 -15.03
CA GLY A 67 -10.30 8.50 -16.14
C GLY A 67 -11.53 8.90 -16.98
N CYS A 68 -12.74 8.62 -16.48
CA CYS A 68 -13.97 9.13 -17.08
C CYS A 68 -14.25 10.55 -16.59
N SER A 69 -14.68 11.46 -17.47
CA SER A 69 -15.20 12.78 -17.04
C SER A 69 -16.45 12.69 -16.15
N CYS A 70 -17.05 11.50 -16.07
CA CYS A 70 -18.22 11.20 -15.26
C CYS A 70 -17.88 10.75 -13.82
N GLY A 71 -16.60 10.57 -13.48
CA GLY A 71 -16.16 10.05 -12.18
C GLY A 71 -16.27 8.53 -12.03
N GLY A 72 -16.81 7.82 -13.03
CA GLY A 72 -16.94 6.37 -12.98
C GLY A 72 -15.58 5.68 -12.95
N GLY A 73 -15.40 4.79 -11.99
CA GLY A 73 -14.16 4.09 -11.67
C GLY A 73 -13.21 4.88 -10.78
N ASP A 74 -13.51 6.14 -10.43
CA ASP A 74 -12.64 6.94 -9.56
C ASP A 74 -12.90 6.59 -8.09
N TYR A 75 -11.83 6.37 -7.34
CA TYR A 75 -11.83 6.10 -5.90
C TYR A 75 -10.89 7.06 -5.19
N ASP A 76 -11.32 7.56 -4.05
CA ASP A 76 -10.54 8.47 -3.20
C ASP A 76 -10.14 7.77 -1.90
N LEU A 77 -8.91 8.00 -1.43
CA LEU A 77 -8.48 7.62 -0.09
C LEU A 77 -9.14 8.57 0.93
N THR A 78 -10.16 8.10 1.63
CA THR A 78 -10.95 8.91 2.56
C THR A 78 -10.49 8.78 4.01
N GLU A 79 -9.79 7.69 4.34
CA GLU A 79 -9.26 7.45 5.68
C GLU A 79 -7.89 6.77 5.59
N LEU A 80 -6.94 7.23 6.40
CA LEU A 80 -5.63 6.61 6.60
C LEU A 80 -5.19 6.83 8.05
N ASN A 81 -5.02 5.74 8.81
CA ASN A 81 -4.71 5.82 10.24
C ASN A 81 -3.34 5.24 10.60
N ASP A 82 -2.83 5.67 11.74
CA ASP A 82 -1.61 5.12 12.36
C ASP A 82 -1.91 3.83 13.15
N VAL A 83 -0.88 2.99 13.31
CA VAL A 83 -0.95 1.70 14.01
C VAL A 83 0.23 1.61 14.98
N ASP A 84 -0.04 1.97 16.24
CA ASP A 84 0.94 1.95 17.34
C ASP A 84 1.09 0.53 17.94
N ASN A 85 1.34 -0.47 17.09
CA ASN A 85 1.75 -1.82 17.46
C ASN A 85 2.16 -2.63 16.22
N ILE A 86 2.69 -3.84 16.45
CA ILE A 86 2.92 -4.82 15.39
C ILE A 86 1.57 -5.34 14.87
N ILE A 87 1.42 -5.31 13.54
CA ILE A 87 0.29 -5.86 12.82
C ILE A 87 0.40 -7.39 12.81
N THR A 88 -0.63 -8.05 13.33
CA THR A 88 -0.68 -9.52 13.50
C THR A 88 -1.69 -10.21 12.58
N ALA A 89 -2.63 -9.45 12.03
CA ALA A 89 -3.56 -9.91 10.99
C ALA A 89 -4.00 -8.72 10.14
N VAL A 90 -4.37 -8.99 8.89
CA VAL A 90 -4.95 -8.03 7.95
C VAL A 90 -6.26 -8.59 7.44
N GLU A 91 -7.29 -7.75 7.38
CA GLU A 91 -8.61 -8.11 6.87
C GLU A 91 -9.02 -7.10 5.80
N PHE A 92 -9.66 -7.60 4.74
CA PHE A 92 -10.15 -6.78 3.64
C PHE A 92 -11.67 -6.85 3.62
N GLU A 93 -12.32 -5.71 3.47
CA GLU A 93 -13.77 -5.61 3.33
C GLU A 93 -14.14 -4.76 2.13
N VAL A 94 -15.16 -5.20 1.39
CA VAL A 94 -15.83 -4.41 0.35
C VAL A 94 -17.29 -4.29 0.74
N GLY A 95 -17.80 -3.07 0.75
CA GLY A 95 -19.19 -2.82 1.11
C GLY A 95 -19.62 -1.40 0.75
N ASP A 96 -20.70 -0.95 1.36
CA ASP A 96 -21.22 0.39 1.12
C ASP A 96 -20.35 1.45 1.82
N GLY A 97 -20.09 2.55 1.11
CA GLY A 97 -19.47 3.78 1.59
C GLY A 97 -20.49 4.89 1.84
N ALA A 98 -20.00 6.11 1.99
CA ALA A 98 -20.86 7.29 2.02
C ALA A 98 -21.64 7.44 0.69
N ASP A 99 -22.85 7.99 0.75
CA ASP A 99 -23.65 8.38 -0.44
C ASP A 99 -23.83 7.27 -1.51
N TYR A 100 -23.94 6.01 -1.08
CA TYR A 100 -24.05 4.82 -1.95
C TYR A 100 -22.81 4.51 -2.80
N PHE A 101 -21.66 5.11 -2.47
CA PHE A 101 -20.39 4.69 -3.02
C PHE A 101 -20.05 3.26 -2.59
N THR A 102 -19.20 2.62 -3.38
CA THR A 102 -18.53 1.39 -2.97
C THR A 102 -17.31 1.77 -2.15
N ALA A 103 -17.08 1.04 -1.07
CA ALA A 103 -15.98 1.27 -0.15
C ALA A 103 -15.12 0.03 0.04
N TYR A 104 -13.83 0.17 -0.25
CA TYR A 104 -12.80 -0.81 0.04
C TYR A 104 -12.10 -0.43 1.34
N ARG A 105 -12.01 -1.36 2.29
CA ARG A 105 -11.43 -1.13 3.61
C ARG A 105 -10.36 -2.15 3.92
N ILE A 106 -9.24 -1.66 4.46
CA ILE A 106 -8.15 -2.48 5.00
C ILE A 106 -8.20 -2.33 6.51
N PHE A 107 -8.50 -3.41 7.21
CA PHE A 107 -8.40 -3.47 8.66
C PHE A 107 -7.14 -4.23 9.07
N VAL A 108 -6.53 -3.81 10.17
CA VAL A 108 -5.40 -4.50 10.78
C VAL A 108 -5.70 -4.84 12.23
N LEU A 109 -5.21 -5.98 12.70
CA LEU A 109 -5.24 -6.34 14.10
C LEU A 109 -3.87 -6.07 14.73
N ALA A 110 -3.83 -5.14 15.68
CA ALA A 110 -2.61 -4.72 16.35
C ALA A 110 -2.91 -4.46 17.84
N GLY A 111 -2.17 -5.11 18.74
CA GLY A 111 -2.35 -4.93 20.19
C GLY A 111 -3.76 -5.25 20.71
N ASP A 112 -4.37 -6.34 20.24
CA ASP A 112 -5.75 -6.77 20.58
C ASP A 112 -6.85 -5.78 20.14
N LYS A 113 -6.53 -4.91 19.17
CA LYS A 113 -7.48 -3.99 18.56
C LYS A 113 -7.57 -4.25 17.06
N ARG A 114 -8.78 -4.17 16.54
CA ARG A 114 -9.06 -4.05 15.11
C ARG A 114 -9.09 -2.57 14.75
N ILE A 115 -8.22 -2.16 13.84
CA ILE A 115 -8.02 -0.76 13.44
C ILE A 115 -8.35 -0.65 11.96
N ASN A 116 -9.15 0.35 11.58
CA ASN A 116 -9.32 0.70 10.17
C ASN A 116 -8.03 1.36 9.70
N LEU A 117 -7.22 0.68 8.91
CA LEU A 117 -5.96 1.24 8.41
C LEU A 117 -6.24 2.23 7.28
N ALA A 118 -7.06 1.82 6.31
CA ALA A 118 -7.36 2.64 5.14
C ALA A 118 -8.77 2.39 4.60
N THR A 119 -9.43 3.45 4.13
CA THR A 119 -10.70 3.39 3.41
C THR A 119 -10.56 4.08 2.05
N PHE A 120 -11.02 3.42 0.99
CA PHE A 120 -11.17 4.00 -0.34
C PHE A 120 -12.63 3.99 -0.74
N GLU A 121 -13.20 5.14 -1.10
CA GLU A 121 -14.60 5.25 -1.52
C GLU A 121 -14.68 5.77 -2.95
N GLY A 122 -15.59 5.20 -3.75
CA GLY A 122 -15.73 5.55 -5.16
C GLY A 122 -16.98 4.97 -5.80
N ASP A 123 -17.19 5.30 -7.06
CA ASP A 123 -18.33 4.80 -7.84
C ASP A 123 -17.81 3.99 -9.02
N ASP A 124 -18.15 2.70 -9.07
CA ASP A 124 -17.84 1.85 -10.23
C ASP A 124 -18.50 2.37 -11.53
N GLY A 125 -19.58 3.15 -11.41
CA GLY A 125 -20.37 3.66 -12.51
C GLY A 125 -20.92 2.51 -13.35
N SER A 126 -20.39 2.35 -14.57
CA SER A 126 -20.75 1.22 -15.45
C SER A 126 -19.89 -0.03 -15.24
N GLY A 127 -18.85 0.04 -14.40
CA GLY A 127 -17.84 -1.01 -14.20
C GLY A 127 -16.77 -1.08 -15.30
N TYR A 128 -16.86 -0.26 -16.35
CA TYR A 128 -15.90 -0.27 -17.47
C TYR A 128 -14.53 0.33 -17.11
N TYR A 129 -14.50 1.23 -16.11
CA TYR A 129 -13.34 2.06 -15.79
C TYR A 129 -12.48 1.53 -14.64
N GLY A 130 -12.72 0.29 -14.21
CA GLY A 130 -12.03 -0.32 -13.08
C GLY A 130 -12.66 0.05 -11.73
N THR A 131 -12.01 -0.40 -10.66
CA THR A 131 -12.50 -0.26 -9.29
C THR A 131 -11.35 -0.38 -8.27
N GLY A 132 -11.61 0.01 -7.03
CA GLY A 132 -10.75 -0.26 -5.90
C GLY A 132 -9.56 0.68 -5.77
N TYR A 133 -8.40 0.12 -5.46
CA TYR A 133 -7.21 0.87 -5.06
C TYR A 133 -5.92 0.14 -5.47
N TYR A 134 -4.81 0.86 -5.32
CA TYR A 134 -3.46 0.35 -5.47
C TYR A 134 -2.61 0.69 -4.25
N VAL A 135 -1.77 -0.27 -3.85
CA VAL A 135 -0.68 -0.08 -2.88
C VAL A 135 0.62 -0.10 -3.64
N MET A 136 1.26 1.06 -3.74
CA MET A 136 2.59 1.21 -4.34
C MET A 136 3.65 1.04 -3.25
N VAL A 137 4.68 0.23 -3.51
CA VAL A 137 5.69 -0.17 -2.53
C VAL A 137 7.07 0.27 -2.98
N ARG A 138 7.78 0.98 -2.11
CA ARG A 138 9.20 1.27 -2.24
C ARG A 138 9.93 0.65 -1.07
N ARG A 139 10.80 -0.31 -1.34
CA ARG A 139 11.63 -0.93 -0.31
C ARG A 139 12.72 0.04 0.15
N PRO A 140 13.21 -0.09 1.40
CA PRO A 140 14.41 0.62 1.81
C PRO A 140 15.55 0.26 0.85
N ALA A 141 16.42 1.23 0.55
CA ALA A 141 17.63 0.94 -0.21
C ALA A 141 18.42 -0.14 0.54
N ALA A 142 18.75 -1.25 -0.13
CA ALA A 142 19.58 -2.28 0.47
C ALA A 142 20.86 -1.63 0.99
N GLU A 143 21.15 -1.77 2.29
CA GLU A 143 22.39 -1.22 2.83
C GLU A 143 23.56 -1.79 2.02
N PRO A 144 24.43 -0.94 1.45
CA PRO A 144 25.58 -1.42 0.71
C PRO A 144 26.59 -1.97 1.73
N GLY A 145 26.48 -3.25 2.13
CA GLY A 145 27.56 -3.84 2.92
C GLY A 145 27.34 -5.09 3.79
N VAL A 146 26.39 -5.98 3.55
CA VAL A 146 26.53 -7.36 4.06
C VAL A 146 26.97 -8.25 2.90
N ALA A 147 28.27 -8.20 2.62
CA ALA A 147 28.92 -9.23 1.83
C ALA A 147 28.69 -10.57 2.52
N ALA A 148 28.13 -11.54 1.79
CA ALA A 148 28.10 -12.93 2.22
C ALA A 148 29.53 -13.35 2.58
N ASP A 149 29.77 -13.64 3.86
CA ASP A 149 30.96 -14.31 4.34
C ASP A 149 30.88 -15.79 3.94
N SER A 150 31.08 -16.06 2.65
CA SER A 150 31.29 -17.42 2.20
C SER A 150 32.61 -17.94 2.76
N ALA A 151 32.49 -18.66 3.87
CA ALA A 151 33.34 -19.72 4.38
C ALA A 151 34.53 -20.08 3.47
N GLY A 152 35.69 -19.51 3.78
CA GLY A 152 36.99 -20.06 3.38
C GLY A 152 37.39 -21.14 4.37
N VAL A 153 37.20 -22.40 3.98
CA VAL A 153 37.63 -23.60 4.71
C VAL A 153 39.15 -23.60 4.91
N PRO A 154 39.69 -23.97 6.10
CA PRO A 154 41.12 -24.03 6.32
C PRO A 154 41.74 -25.28 5.67
N ARG A 155 42.94 -25.11 5.10
CA ARG A 155 43.95 -26.17 4.93
C ARG A 155 45.32 -25.60 5.21
#